data_AF-A0A7S1HKE6-F1
#
_entry.id   AF-A0A7S1HKE6-F1
#
_cell.length_a   1.000
_cell.length_b   1.000
_cell.length_c   1.000
_cell.angle_alpha   90.00
_cell.angle_beta   90.00
_cell.angle_gamma   90.00
#
_symmetry.space_group_name_H-M   'P 1'
#
loop_
_entity.id
_entity.type
_entity.pdbx_description
1 polymer ?
#
loop_
_entity_poly.entity_id
_entity_poly.type
_entity_poly.pdbx_seq_one_letter_code
_entity_poly.pdbx_strand_id
1 'polypeptide(L)'
;AQHTGLTLALLVLALMSGCATRAPLPATAPRTAPSPPAGIVSDGPLPNPPPDLAKVPDAEPRVEAIRSGGPNKPYEVLGERYQPITDDAPYMDRGLASWYGR
;
A
#
# COMPACT_ATOMS: atom_id res chain seq x y z
N ALA A 1 27.87 -41.16 -8.39
CA ALA A 1 26.47 -40.74 -8.10
C ALA A 1 26.32 -39.98 -6.77
N GLN A 2 27.10 -40.28 -5.72
CA GLN A 2 26.98 -39.63 -4.40
C GLN A 2 27.51 -38.18 -4.38
N HIS A 3 28.61 -37.89 -5.07
CA HIS A 3 29.20 -36.55 -5.11
C HIS A 3 28.38 -35.52 -5.89
N THR A 4 27.68 -35.97 -6.94
CA THR A 4 26.81 -35.12 -7.79
C THR A 4 25.55 -34.66 -7.07
N GLY A 5 25.02 -35.48 -6.15
CA GLY A 5 23.88 -35.09 -5.32
C GLY A 5 24.27 -34.06 -4.24
N LEU A 6 25.45 -34.22 -3.65
CA LEU A 6 25.98 -33.30 -2.63
C LEU A 6 26.29 -31.92 -3.22
N THR A 7 26.90 -31.87 -4.41
CA THR A 7 27.20 -30.59 -5.08
C THR A 7 25.94 -29.84 -5.50
N LEU A 8 24.91 -30.55 -5.96
CA LEU A 8 23.62 -29.93 -6.31
C LEU A 8 22.90 -29.39 -5.08
N ALA A 9 22.91 -30.12 -3.96
CA ALA A 9 22.31 -29.70 -2.70
C ALA A 9 22.98 -28.43 -2.13
N LEU A 10 24.31 -28.35 -2.18
CA LEU A 10 25.05 -27.16 -1.74
C LEU A 10 24.78 -25.93 -2.60
N LEU A 11 24.60 -26.11 -3.91
CA LEU A 11 24.27 -25.03 -4.85
C LEU A 11 22.86 -24.46 -4.57
N VAL A 12 21.88 -25.32 -4.30
CA VAL A 12 20.52 -24.90 -3.95
C VAL A 12 20.48 -24.16 -2.61
N LEU A 13 21.25 -24.60 -1.61
CA LEU A 13 21.37 -23.87 -0.33
C LEU A 13 22.03 -22.50 -0.50
N ALA A 14 23.04 -22.37 -1.36
CA ALA A 14 23.69 -21.08 -1.63
C ALA A 14 22.76 -20.09 -2.34
N LEU A 15 21.88 -20.58 -3.22
CA LEU A 15 20.88 -19.75 -3.93
C LEU A 15 19.76 -19.25 -2.99
N MET A 16 19.49 -19.95 -1.88
CA MET A 16 18.48 -19.55 -0.88
C MET A 16 19.03 -18.64 0.23
N SER A 17 20.31 -18.25 0.18
CA SER A 17 20.88 -17.25 1.10
C SER A 17 20.48 -15.84 0.65
N GLY A 18 19.24 -15.45 0.95
CA GLY A 18 18.74 -14.09 0.73
C GLY A 18 19.57 -13.06 1.48
N CYS A 19 20.07 -12.04 0.77
CA CYS A 19 20.75 -10.88 1.36
C CYS A 19 19.74 -10.01 2.13
N ALA A 20 19.45 -10.33 3.38
CA ALA A 20 18.76 -9.45 4.32
C ALA A 20 19.77 -8.74 5.25
N THR A 21 20.78 -8.08 4.68
CA THR A 21 21.66 -7.21 5.47
C THR A 21 20.97 -5.87 5.70
N ARG A 22 20.21 -5.74 6.78
CA ARG A 22 19.83 -4.43 7.33
C ARG A 22 20.90 -4.03 8.35
N ALA A 23 21.73 -3.06 8.00
CA ALA A 23 22.60 -2.40 8.98
C ALA A 23 21.70 -1.69 10.03
N PRO A 24 21.97 -1.81 11.34
CA PRO A 24 21.30 -0.99 12.34
C PRO A 24 21.69 0.47 12.10
N LEU A 25 20.69 1.35 11.92
CA LEU A 25 20.97 2.79 11.93
C LEU A 25 21.45 3.19 13.34
N PRO A 26 22.51 4.02 13.46
CA PRO A 26 22.91 4.55 14.75
C PRO A 26 21.76 5.36 15.36
N ALA A 27 21.32 4.94 16.55
CA ALA A 27 20.25 5.55 17.31
C ALA A 27 20.72 6.84 17.99
N THR A 28 21.17 7.84 17.23
CA THR A 28 21.41 9.18 17.79
C THR A 28 21.36 10.24 16.69
N ALA A 29 20.16 10.67 16.33
CA ALA A 29 19.94 11.97 15.74
C ALA A 29 18.74 12.62 16.45
N PRO A 30 18.80 13.90 16.83
CA PRO A 30 17.62 14.62 17.31
C PRO A 30 16.51 14.52 16.25
N ARG A 31 15.29 14.23 16.69
CA ARG A 31 14.09 14.20 15.83
C ARG A 31 13.76 15.62 15.35
N THR A 32 14.52 16.12 14.39
CA THR A 32 14.00 17.10 13.44
C THR A 32 13.62 16.29 12.23
N ALA A 33 12.31 16.11 12.02
CA ALA A 33 11.82 15.40 10.84
C ALA A 33 12.41 16.09 9.60
N PRO A 34 13.12 15.37 8.72
CA PRO A 34 13.53 15.93 7.44
C PRO A 34 12.27 16.34 6.69
N SER A 35 12.25 17.55 6.12
CA SER A 35 11.22 17.90 5.14
C SER A 35 11.23 16.84 4.04
N PRO A 36 10.09 16.23 3.67
CA PRO A 36 10.05 15.24 2.62
C PRO A 36 10.66 15.82 1.33
N PRO A 37 11.37 15.01 0.52
CA PRO A 37 11.82 15.45 -0.79
C PRO A 37 10.63 15.96 -1.61
N ALA A 38 10.84 17.06 -2.35
CA ALA A 38 9.79 17.69 -3.15
C ALA A 38 9.11 16.65 -4.05
N GLY A 39 7.81 16.44 -3.85
CA GLY A 39 7.01 15.47 -4.60
C GLY A 39 6.51 14.27 -3.78
N ILE A 40 7.01 14.04 -2.56
CA ILE A 40 6.39 13.08 -1.64
C ILE A 40 5.43 13.83 -0.73
N VAL A 41 4.14 13.77 -1.06
CA VAL A 41 3.08 14.22 -0.17
C VAL A 41 3.04 13.23 0.99
N SER A 42 3.37 13.71 2.19
CA SER A 42 3.16 12.92 3.40
C SER A 42 1.66 12.81 3.61
N ASP A 43 1.13 11.58 3.71
CA ASP A 43 -0.26 11.32 4.12
C ASP A 43 -0.51 11.64 5.61
N GLY A 44 0.51 12.19 6.29
CA GLY A 44 0.42 12.68 7.66
C GLY A 44 -0.35 14.00 7.78
N PRO A 45 -0.65 14.41 9.02
CA PRO A 45 -1.32 15.68 9.28
C PRO A 45 -0.57 16.85 8.66
N LEU A 46 -1.33 17.87 8.26
CA LEU A 46 -0.79 19.13 7.74
C LEU A 46 0.27 19.69 8.71
N PRO A 47 1.37 20.29 8.20
CA PRO A 47 2.42 20.87 9.06
C PRO A 47 1.92 21.91 10.07
N ASN A 48 0.78 22.55 9.76
CA ASN A 48 0.11 23.50 10.64
C ASN A 48 -1.39 23.16 10.69
N PRO A 49 -1.82 22.24 11.57
CA PRO A 49 -3.22 21.92 11.71
C PRO A 49 -4.00 23.10 12.33
N PRO A 50 -5.29 23.30 11.99
CA PRO A 50 -6.13 24.29 12.65
C PRO A 50 -6.15 24.13 14.18
N PRO A 51 -6.28 25.22 14.96
CA PRO A 51 -6.46 25.09 16.40
C PRO A 51 -7.77 24.36 16.71
N ASP A 52 -7.86 23.79 17.90
CA ASP A 52 -9.09 23.20 18.45
C ASP A 52 -9.67 21.97 17.72
N LEU A 53 -8.89 21.23 16.93
CA LEU A 53 -9.36 19.97 16.31
C LEU A 53 -9.93 18.96 17.31
N ALA A 54 -9.42 18.93 18.55
CA ALA A 54 -9.93 18.06 19.62
C ALA A 54 -11.35 18.42 20.10
N LYS A 55 -11.87 19.60 19.71
CA LYS A 55 -13.25 20.02 19.98
C LYS A 55 -14.20 19.65 18.84
N VAL A 56 -13.68 19.21 17.68
CA VAL A 56 -14.49 18.71 16.58
C VAL A 56 -15.10 17.38 17.03
N PRO A 57 -16.44 17.24 17.06
CA PRO A 57 -17.08 15.98 17.40
C PRO A 57 -16.70 14.88 16.42
N ASP A 58 -16.74 13.63 16.88
CA ASP A 58 -16.55 12.49 16.01
C ASP A 58 -17.59 12.47 14.88
N ALA A 59 -17.16 12.04 13.69
CA ALA A 59 -18.06 11.92 12.56
C ALA A 59 -19.05 10.77 12.79
N GLU A 60 -20.34 11.04 12.62
CA GLU A 60 -21.38 10.01 12.64
C GLU A 60 -21.52 9.39 11.23
N PRO A 61 -21.36 8.05 11.10
CA PRO A 61 -21.55 7.38 9.81
C PRO A 61 -22.99 7.54 9.33
N ARG A 62 -23.14 7.91 8.06
CA ARG A 62 -24.44 8.04 7.39
C ARG A 62 -24.36 7.46 5.99
N VAL A 63 -25.48 6.90 5.54
CA VAL A 63 -25.63 6.47 4.14
C VAL A 63 -25.82 7.72 3.29
N GLU A 64 -24.93 7.94 2.33
CA GLU A 64 -25.01 9.04 1.37
C GLU A 64 -25.39 8.51 -0.01
N ALA A 65 -26.10 9.32 -0.79
CA ALA A 65 -26.44 8.97 -2.16
C ALA A 65 -25.19 8.95 -3.05
N ILE A 66 -25.12 8.00 -3.98
CA ILE A 66 -24.03 7.94 -4.97
C ILE A 66 -24.08 9.21 -5.84
N ARG A 67 -22.95 9.92 -5.87
CA ARG A 67 -22.82 11.16 -6.62
C ARG A 67 -22.89 10.92 -8.13
N SER A 68 -23.85 11.58 -8.79
CA SER A 68 -23.88 11.65 -10.26
C SER A 68 -22.65 12.38 -10.80
N GLY A 69 -22.02 11.82 -11.83
CA GLY A 69 -20.80 12.37 -12.43
C GLY A 69 -19.53 12.21 -11.59
N GLY A 70 -19.54 11.30 -10.61
CA GLY A 70 -18.37 10.96 -9.79
C GLY A 70 -17.22 10.28 -10.56
N PRO A 71 -16.18 9.83 -9.85
CA PRO A 71 -14.98 9.24 -10.45
C PRO A 71 -15.19 7.82 -11.04
N ASN A 72 -16.39 7.26 -10.95
CA ASN A 72 -16.71 5.90 -11.41
C ASN A 72 -16.93 5.84 -12.93
N LYS A 73 -15.91 6.26 -13.71
CA LYS A 73 -15.94 6.23 -15.18
C LYS A 73 -15.24 4.96 -15.69
N PRO A 74 -15.70 4.38 -16.81
CA PRO A 74 -14.95 3.32 -17.49
C PRO A 74 -13.54 3.79 -17.84
N TYR A 75 -12.56 2.89 -17.71
CA TYR A 75 -11.16 3.19 -17.97
C TYR A 75 -10.44 2.01 -18.64
N GLU A 76 -9.26 2.28 -19.20
CA GLU A 76 -8.43 1.27 -19.86
C GLU A 76 -7.00 1.36 -19.32
N VAL A 77 -6.41 0.22 -18.97
CA VAL A 77 -5.04 0.10 -18.46
C VAL A 77 -4.41 -1.13 -19.09
N LEU A 78 -3.23 -0.97 -19.70
CA LEU A 78 -2.49 -2.05 -20.37
C LEU A 78 -3.30 -2.79 -21.46
N GLY A 79 -4.24 -2.11 -22.12
CA GLY A 79 -5.11 -2.69 -23.15
C GLY A 79 -6.35 -3.40 -22.60
N GLU A 80 -6.50 -3.48 -21.28
CA GLU A 80 -7.67 -4.06 -20.62
C GLU A 80 -8.66 -2.99 -20.21
N ARG A 81 -9.94 -3.21 -20.55
CA ARG A 81 -11.03 -2.27 -20.30
C ARG A 81 -11.83 -2.67 -19.06
N TYR A 82 -12.03 -1.70 -18.17
CA TYR A 82 -12.74 -1.88 -16.90
C TYR A 82 -13.96 -0.98 -16.84
N GLN A 83 -15.06 -1.52 -16.29
CA GLN A 83 -16.30 -0.79 -16.05
C GLN A 83 -16.71 -0.94 -14.58
N PRO A 84 -16.64 0.13 -13.77
CA PRO A 84 -17.08 0.11 -12.39
C PRO A 84 -18.58 -0.14 -12.25
N ILE A 85 -18.97 -0.78 -11.15
CA ILE A 85 -20.36 -0.81 -10.67
C ILE A 85 -20.70 0.60 -10.16
N THR A 86 -21.77 1.19 -10.66
CA THR A 86 -22.13 2.60 -10.39
C THR A 86 -23.30 2.76 -9.43
N ASP A 87 -23.87 1.67 -8.95
CA ASP A 87 -24.94 1.62 -7.96
C ASP A 87 -24.46 0.97 -6.65
N ASP A 88 -25.29 1.07 -5.60
CA ASP A 88 -25.02 0.43 -4.30
C ASP A 88 -25.52 -1.02 -4.33
N ALA A 89 -24.92 -1.80 -5.23
CA ALA A 89 -25.27 -3.21 -5.40
C ALA A 89 -24.45 -4.07 -4.43
N PRO A 90 -25.07 -5.09 -3.80
CA PRO A 90 -24.31 -6.04 -3.00
C PRO A 90 -23.31 -6.78 -3.89
N TYR A 91 -22.02 -6.67 -3.57
CA TYR A 91 -20.94 -7.35 -4.27
C TYR A 91 -20.33 -8.44 -3.39
N MET A 92 -20.15 -9.62 -3.96
CA MET A 92 -19.51 -10.76 -3.31
C MET A 92 -18.59 -11.43 -4.32
N ASP A 93 -17.33 -11.62 -3.94
CA ASP A 93 -16.35 -12.31 -4.76
C ASP A 93 -15.47 -13.22 -3.87
N ARG A 94 -14.94 -14.29 -4.45
CA ARG A 94 -14.04 -15.22 -3.79
C ARG A 94 -12.80 -15.39 -4.66
N GLY A 95 -11.67 -14.91 -4.17
CA GLY A 95 -10.38 -15.05 -4.84
C GLY A 95 -9.22 -15.06 -3.84
N LEU A 96 -8.01 -15.25 -4.35
CA LEU A 96 -6.80 -14.95 -3.59
C LEU A 96 -6.79 -13.43 -3.37
N ALA A 97 -6.98 -12.99 -2.12
CA ALA A 97 -7.07 -11.58 -1.80
C ALA A 97 -5.81 -10.86 -2.31
N SER A 98 -5.97 -9.95 -3.27
CA SER A 98 -4.88 -9.07 -3.70
C SER A 98 -5.35 -7.63 -3.62
N TRP A 99 -4.70 -6.85 -2.75
CA TRP A 99 -4.98 -5.43 -2.60
C TRP A 99 -4.40 -4.58 -3.74
N TYR A 100 -3.48 -5.14 -4.55
CA TYR A 100 -2.84 -4.45 -5.69
C TYR A 100 -2.53 -5.38 -6.87
N GLY A 101 -3.24 -6.49 -7.03
CA GLY A 101 -2.92 -7.45 -8.09
C GLY A 101 -1.54 -8.08 -7.89
N ARG A 102 -1.35 -8.72 -6.74
CA ARG A 102 -0.56 -9.95 -6.60
C ARG A 102 -0.98 -10.73 -5.37
#